data_AF-A0A941USC1-F1
#
_entry.id   AF-A0A941USC1-F1
#
_cell.length_a   1.000
_cell.length_b   1.000
_cell.length_c   1.000
_cell.angle_alpha   90.00
_cell.angle_beta   90.00
_cell.angle_gamma   90.00
#
_symmetry.space_group_name_H-M   'P 1'
#
loop_
_entity.id
_entity.type
_entity.pdbx_description
1 polymer ?
#
loop_
_entity_poly.entity_id
_entity_poly.type
_entity_poly.pdbx_seq_one_letter_code
_entity_poly.pdbx_strand_id
1 'polypeptide(L)'
;MVTPGQFSRVFSAFPACVGAIVFAFSLLAHAAPQNQPKSITVTLDDNYPPYSFRNQDGQLQGIRKDIWDLWSKKTGIAVRLIATDWGKTLPILLANHADVIDTIYNTEERAKKLDFSAPYAKLDTAIFFHKTISGIRDVGDLRGFTIGAKEGGTTTAWLASKGISELRKYPSYEAIIHAAENDEIRVFIMETAPAMHLLFKHQMEKEFRFSEPQYTGHFHWATKKGNEELHKIVAQGFAQISEDEQTKIEKRWIGNTLQNIKEERYVRYTIIVLVAGGLLSGALLLLSWMLRRKIAHRTAELSSTMEALRASEREGRMLFEAST
;
A
#
# COMPACT_ATOMS: atom_id res chain seq x y z
N MET A 1 3.25 -106.27 29.63
CA MET A 1 1.79 -106.49 29.67
C MET A 1 1.16 -105.68 28.55
N VAL A 2 0.24 -106.30 27.82
CA VAL A 2 -0.15 -105.98 26.44
C VAL A 2 -1.53 -105.30 26.43
N THR A 3 -1.68 -104.28 25.55
CA THR A 3 -2.91 -103.70 24.92
C THR A 3 -3.97 -102.97 25.77
N PRO A 4 -4.97 -102.27 25.17
CA PRO A 4 -5.13 -101.68 23.80
C PRO A 4 -5.81 -100.28 23.72
N GLY A 5 -5.78 -99.68 22.52
CA GLY A 5 -6.89 -98.96 21.84
C GLY A 5 -7.32 -97.59 22.41
N GLN A 6 -8.02 -96.69 21.70
CA GLN A 6 -8.60 -96.66 20.35
C GLN A 6 -9.28 -95.26 20.21
N PHE A 7 -9.33 -94.67 19.00
CA PHE A 7 -10.32 -93.66 18.51
C PHE A 7 -10.43 -92.30 19.27
N SER A 8 -10.79 -91.12 18.72
CA SER A 8 -11.28 -90.63 17.43
C SER A 8 -11.31 -89.08 17.45
N ARG A 9 -11.15 -88.47 16.27
CA ARG A 9 -11.92 -87.34 15.66
C ARG A 9 -12.21 -86.04 16.45
N VAL A 10 -11.73 -84.86 16.01
CA VAL A 10 -12.29 -83.87 15.02
C VAL A 10 -12.83 -82.60 15.75
N PHE A 11 -12.73 -81.44 15.07
CA PHE A 11 -13.34 -80.11 15.30
C PHE A 11 -12.50 -79.14 16.18
N SER A 12 -11.76 -78.21 15.57
CA SER A 12 -12.16 -76.88 15.04
C SER A 12 -12.27 -75.79 16.12
N ALA A 13 -11.39 -74.78 16.06
CA ALA A 13 -11.74 -73.36 16.13
C ALA A 13 -10.48 -72.48 15.98
N PHE A 14 -10.57 -71.54 15.03
CA PHE A 14 -9.71 -70.39 14.71
C PHE A 14 -9.82 -69.28 15.80
N PRO A 15 -9.15 -68.12 15.70
CA PRO A 15 -7.73 -67.83 15.87
C PRO A 15 -7.47 -66.75 16.97
N ALA A 16 -6.23 -66.55 17.40
CA ALA A 16 -5.84 -65.35 18.15
C ALA A 16 -4.48 -64.84 17.66
N CYS A 17 -4.50 -64.13 16.53
CA CYS A 17 -3.36 -63.35 16.03
C CYS A 17 -3.88 -61.99 15.53
N VAL A 18 -4.14 -61.06 16.45
CA VAL A 18 -4.31 -59.64 16.15
C VAL A 18 -3.21 -58.91 16.91
N GLY A 19 -2.16 -58.50 16.21
CA GLY A 19 -1.04 -57.83 16.84
C GLY A 19 0.19 -57.64 15.96
N ALA A 20 0.02 -57.18 14.71
CA ALA A 20 1.14 -56.70 13.89
C ALA A 20 0.67 -55.84 12.71
N ILE A 21 -0.03 -54.72 12.99
CA ILE A 21 -0.14 -53.61 12.03
C ILE A 21 0.26 -52.35 12.81
N VAL A 22 1.56 -52.17 12.98
CA VAL A 22 2.15 -50.94 13.52
C VAL A 22 2.56 -50.09 12.33
N PHE A 23 1.78 -49.03 12.11
CA PHE A 23 2.22 -47.70 11.66
C PHE A 23 3.30 -47.65 10.56
N ALA A 24 2.90 -47.82 9.31
CA ALA A 24 3.63 -47.33 8.15
C ALA A 24 2.99 -46.04 7.62
N PHE A 25 2.96 -44.96 8.41
CA PHE A 25 2.54 -43.65 7.93
C PHE A 25 3.03 -42.53 8.84
N SER A 26 4.34 -42.25 8.82
CA SER A 26 4.93 -40.98 9.28
C SER A 26 6.42 -40.98 8.97
N LEU A 27 6.80 -40.34 7.86
CA LEU A 27 8.06 -39.60 7.67
C LEU A 27 8.23 -39.25 6.18
N LEU A 28 7.37 -38.36 5.68
CA LEU A 28 7.85 -37.35 4.72
C LEU A 28 8.51 -36.25 5.57
N ALA A 29 9.67 -36.58 6.14
CA ALA A 29 10.61 -35.55 6.53
C ALA A 29 11.02 -34.86 5.22
N HIS A 30 10.51 -33.67 4.98
CA HIS A 30 11.15 -32.74 4.06
C HIS A 30 12.60 -32.62 4.54
N ALA A 31 13.52 -33.24 3.81
CA ALA A 31 14.94 -33.04 4.02
C ALA A 31 15.20 -31.55 3.86
N ALA A 32 15.46 -30.86 4.98
CA ALA A 32 15.95 -29.50 4.94
C ALA A 32 17.22 -29.48 4.07
N PRO A 33 17.40 -28.52 3.14
CA PRO A 33 18.58 -28.47 2.31
C PRO A 33 19.83 -28.40 3.19
N GLN A 34 20.71 -29.40 3.10
CA GLN A 34 21.91 -29.55 3.93
C GLN A 34 23.00 -28.48 3.70
N ASN A 35 22.71 -27.38 2.99
CA ASN A 35 23.69 -26.35 2.61
C ASN A 35 23.23 -24.91 2.91
N GLN A 36 22.32 -24.71 3.87
CA GLN A 36 21.90 -23.35 4.25
C GLN A 36 22.98 -22.65 5.10
N PRO A 37 23.35 -21.39 4.79
CA PRO A 37 24.32 -20.65 5.58
C PRO A 37 23.75 -20.40 6.98
N LYS A 38 24.60 -20.47 8.00
CA LYS A 38 24.19 -20.18 9.39
C LYS A 38 23.76 -18.72 9.58
N SER A 39 24.34 -17.82 8.79
CA SER A 39 24.04 -16.40 8.83
C SER A 39 24.22 -15.75 7.47
N ILE A 40 23.46 -14.69 7.21
CA ILE A 40 23.66 -13.78 6.08
C ILE A 40 23.86 -12.35 6.57
N THR A 41 24.67 -11.59 5.84
CA THR A 41 24.90 -10.17 6.09
C THR A 41 24.21 -9.34 5.02
N VAL A 42 23.35 -8.43 5.43
CA VAL A 42 22.60 -7.55 4.53
C VAL A 42 23.06 -6.12 4.76
N THR A 43 23.43 -5.41 3.69
CA THR A 43 23.72 -3.97 3.75
C THR A 43 22.58 -3.14 3.18
N LEU A 44 22.26 -2.03 3.83
CA LEU A 44 21.12 -1.16 3.49
C LEU A 44 21.33 0.27 4.01
N ASP A 45 20.50 1.20 3.53
CA ASP A 45 20.55 2.62 3.91
C ASP A 45 19.99 2.85 5.32
N ASP A 46 20.65 3.63 6.17
CA ASP A 46 20.16 4.00 7.50
C ASP A 46 19.49 5.39 7.57
N ASN A 47 19.23 6.00 6.41
CA ASN A 47 18.54 7.29 6.27
C ASN A 47 17.45 7.26 5.18
N TYR A 48 16.55 6.29 5.25
CA TYR A 48 15.47 6.09 4.28
C TYR A 48 14.13 5.73 4.97
N PRO A 49 13.53 6.63 5.75
CA PRO A 49 12.24 6.34 6.38
C PRO A 49 11.11 6.21 5.33
N PRO A 50 10.05 5.45 5.60
CA PRO A 50 9.85 4.55 6.74
C PRO A 50 10.51 3.17 6.54
N TYR A 51 11.31 2.99 5.48
CA TYR A 51 11.88 1.70 5.09
C TYR A 51 13.01 1.26 6.01
N SER A 52 14.02 2.11 6.20
CA SER A 52 15.15 1.84 7.09
C SER A 52 15.78 3.14 7.56
N PHE A 53 15.74 3.37 8.87
CA PHE A 53 16.23 4.62 9.45
C PHE A 53 16.61 4.42 10.92
N ARG A 54 17.41 5.34 11.46
CA ARG A 54 17.74 5.33 12.89
C ARG A 54 16.72 6.11 13.71
N ASN A 55 16.36 5.56 14.87
CA ASN A 55 15.59 6.28 15.88
C ASN A 55 16.48 7.27 16.66
N GLN A 56 15.90 7.94 17.66
CA GLN A 56 16.62 8.90 18.49
C GLN A 56 17.78 8.28 19.28
N ASP A 57 17.66 6.98 19.62
CA ASP A 57 18.71 6.22 20.32
C ASP A 57 19.79 5.68 19.36
N GLY A 58 19.72 6.02 18.06
CA GLY A 58 20.65 5.53 17.03
C GLY A 58 20.41 4.08 16.60
N GLN A 59 19.35 3.43 17.08
CA GLN A 59 19.00 2.06 16.72
C GLN A 59 18.30 2.03 15.36
N LEU A 60 18.68 1.05 14.53
CA LEU A 60 18.02 0.81 13.26
C LEU A 60 16.58 0.36 13.48
N GLN A 61 15.66 0.97 12.75
CA GLN A 61 14.24 0.61 12.70
C GLN A 61 13.68 0.81 11.28
N GLY A 62 12.43 0.39 11.08
CA GLY A 62 11.71 0.54 9.81
C GLY A 62 11.26 -0.79 9.22
N ILE A 63 10.51 -0.69 8.12
CA ILE A 63 9.89 -1.81 7.40
C ILE A 63 10.93 -2.89 7.06
N ARG A 64 12.08 -2.50 6.52
CA ARG A 64 13.10 -3.44 6.03
C ARG A 64 13.76 -4.19 7.18
N LYS A 65 14.01 -3.54 8.32
CA LYS A 65 14.49 -4.24 9.51
C LYS A 65 13.49 -5.33 9.92
N ASP A 66 12.22 -4.98 10.04
CA ASP A 66 11.19 -5.92 10.50
C ASP A 66 10.97 -7.08 9.52
N ILE A 67 11.06 -6.80 8.22
CA ILE A 67 10.98 -7.81 7.17
C ILE A 67 12.17 -8.78 7.24
N TRP A 68 13.39 -8.29 7.45
CA TRP A 68 14.57 -9.15 7.60
C TRP A 68 14.57 -9.93 8.92
N ASP A 69 14.05 -9.34 10.00
CA ASP A 69 13.84 -10.07 11.26
C ASP A 69 12.81 -11.19 11.07
N LEU A 70 11.74 -10.96 10.32
CA LEU A 70 10.75 -11.98 9.97
C LEU A 70 11.34 -13.06 9.06
N TRP A 71 12.12 -12.66 8.04
CA TRP A 71 12.85 -13.57 7.17
C TRP A 71 13.76 -14.51 7.97
N SER A 72 14.49 -13.96 8.95
CA SER A 72 15.36 -14.73 9.84
C SER A 72 14.56 -15.74 10.68
N LYS A 73 13.40 -15.32 11.22
CA LYS A 73 12.51 -16.21 11.99
C LYS A 73 11.93 -17.35 11.16
N LYS A 74 11.58 -17.11 9.90
CA LYS A 74 10.99 -18.12 9.00
C LYS A 74 12.03 -19.15 8.55
N THR A 75 13.21 -18.68 8.18
CA THR A 75 14.27 -19.52 7.62
C THR A 75 15.13 -20.20 8.67
N GLY A 76 15.21 -19.65 9.88
CA GLY A 76 16.19 -20.07 10.91
C GLY A 76 17.62 -19.60 10.65
N ILE A 77 17.84 -18.81 9.58
CA ILE A 77 19.15 -18.25 9.22
C ILE A 77 19.31 -16.90 9.93
N ALA A 78 20.41 -16.70 10.65
CA ALA A 78 20.64 -15.43 11.35
C ALA A 78 20.90 -14.28 10.37
N VAL A 79 20.25 -13.14 10.55
CA VAL A 79 20.48 -11.95 9.72
C VAL A 79 21.29 -10.92 10.49
N ARG A 80 22.40 -10.46 9.89
CA ARG A 80 23.18 -9.32 10.36
C ARG A 80 22.97 -8.13 9.43
N LEU A 81 22.42 -7.04 9.95
CA LEU A 81 22.21 -5.81 9.18
C LEU A 81 23.40 -4.86 9.34
N ILE A 82 24.03 -4.48 8.22
CA ILE A 82 25.01 -3.39 8.11
C ILE A 82 24.28 -2.19 7.52
N ALA A 83 23.69 -1.39 8.41
CA ALA A 83 23.01 -0.15 8.03
C ALA A 83 23.98 1.03 8.11
N THR A 84 24.12 1.74 7.00
CA THR A 84 25.07 2.86 6.85
C THR A 84 24.61 3.79 5.72
N ASP A 85 25.39 4.82 5.43
CA ASP A 85 25.15 5.70 4.29
C ASP A 85 25.03 4.90 2.98
N TRP A 86 24.02 5.22 2.17
CA TRP A 86 23.73 4.52 0.94
C TRP A 86 24.92 4.45 -0.04
N GLY A 87 25.76 5.48 -0.10
CA GLY A 87 26.94 5.48 -0.96
C GLY A 87 27.96 4.38 -0.61
N LYS A 88 27.90 3.84 0.61
CA LYS A 88 28.82 2.80 1.11
C LYS A 88 28.28 1.38 0.96
N THR A 89 26.98 1.19 0.80
CA THR A 89 26.35 -0.15 0.78
C THR A 89 26.82 -0.98 -0.40
N LEU A 90 26.85 -0.41 -1.61
CA LEU A 90 27.32 -1.10 -2.82
C LEU A 90 28.81 -1.46 -2.74
N PRO A 91 29.73 -0.55 -2.35
CA PRO A 91 31.12 -0.91 -2.05
C PRO A 91 31.27 -2.05 -1.04
N ILE A 92 30.51 -2.03 0.06
CA ILE A 92 30.52 -3.10 1.09
C ILE A 92 30.16 -4.46 0.50
N LEU A 93 29.11 -4.53 -0.32
CA LEU A 93 28.72 -5.75 -1.02
C LEU A 93 29.82 -6.21 -1.99
N LEU A 94 30.34 -5.31 -2.82
CA LEU A 94 31.34 -5.67 -3.83
C LEU A 94 32.67 -6.13 -3.22
N ALA A 95 33.03 -5.60 -2.05
CA ALA A 95 34.16 -6.01 -1.23
C ALA A 95 33.93 -7.34 -0.46
N ASN A 96 32.78 -7.99 -0.63
CA ASN A 96 32.36 -9.21 0.08
C ASN A 96 32.25 -9.03 1.61
N HIS A 97 32.00 -7.81 2.09
CA HIS A 97 31.68 -7.55 3.50
C HIS A 97 30.18 -7.70 3.82
N ALA A 98 29.34 -7.77 2.78
CA ALA A 98 27.94 -8.17 2.85
C ALA A 98 27.63 -9.21 1.77
N ASP A 99 26.58 -9.98 2.00
CA ASP A 99 26.09 -11.03 1.10
C ASP A 99 24.97 -10.49 0.20
N VAL A 100 24.13 -9.61 0.76
CA VAL A 100 22.95 -9.01 0.11
C VAL A 100 23.00 -7.50 0.28
N ILE A 101 22.60 -6.76 -0.76
CA ILE A 101 22.23 -5.35 -0.66
C ILE A 101 20.71 -5.21 -0.76
N ASP A 102 20.12 -4.44 0.13
CA ASP A 102 18.69 -4.12 0.10
C ASP A 102 18.47 -2.64 -0.28
N THR A 103 17.23 -2.25 -0.56
CA THR A 103 16.82 -0.88 -0.92
C THR A 103 17.54 -0.34 -2.16
N ILE A 104 17.76 -1.20 -3.16
CA ILE A 104 18.51 -0.85 -4.37
C ILE A 104 17.61 -0.66 -5.59
N TYR A 105 17.88 0.38 -6.38
CA TYR A 105 17.32 0.52 -7.73
C TYR A 105 18.11 -0.29 -8.76
N ASN A 106 17.37 -1.01 -9.61
CA ASN A 106 17.93 -1.69 -10.77
C ASN A 106 18.29 -0.67 -11.86
N THR A 107 19.57 -0.64 -12.24
CA THR A 107 20.08 0.21 -13.32
C THR A 107 21.00 -0.64 -14.18
N GLU A 108 21.17 -0.28 -15.45
CA GLU A 108 22.02 -1.05 -16.38
C GLU A 108 23.46 -1.23 -15.87
N GLU A 109 24.03 -0.20 -15.23
CA GLU A 109 25.37 -0.29 -14.66
C GLU A 109 25.45 -1.32 -13.52
N ARG A 110 24.44 -1.34 -12.64
CA ARG A 110 24.40 -2.26 -11.49
C ARG A 110 24.06 -3.68 -11.92
N ALA A 111 23.20 -3.88 -12.92
CA ALA A 111 22.85 -5.20 -13.47
C ALA A 111 24.03 -5.96 -14.10
N LYS A 112 25.11 -5.24 -14.46
CA LYS A 112 26.38 -5.85 -14.87
C LYS A 112 27.11 -6.54 -13.71
N LYS A 113 26.90 -6.07 -12.48
CA LYS A 113 27.65 -6.51 -11.27
C LYS A 113 26.79 -7.29 -10.27
N LEU A 114 25.46 -7.20 -10.36
CA LEU A 114 24.51 -7.73 -9.38
C LEU A 114 23.40 -8.56 -10.03
N ASP A 115 22.87 -9.52 -9.27
CA ASP A 115 21.65 -10.26 -9.58
C ASP A 115 20.51 -9.74 -8.71
N PHE A 116 19.44 -9.24 -9.34
CA PHE A 116 18.33 -8.54 -8.70
C PHE A 116 17.13 -9.44 -8.44
N SER A 117 16.43 -9.16 -7.34
CA SER A 117 15.12 -9.74 -7.05
C SER A 117 14.02 -9.17 -7.94
N ALA A 118 12.82 -9.74 -7.84
CA ALA A 118 11.60 -9.04 -8.25
C ALA A 118 11.45 -7.70 -7.48
N PRO A 119 10.85 -6.67 -8.09
CA PRO A 119 10.57 -5.42 -7.40
C PRO A 119 9.59 -5.67 -6.26
N TYR A 120 9.84 -5.08 -5.08
CA TYR A 120 8.97 -5.27 -3.90
C TYR A 120 8.33 -3.98 -3.39
N ALA A 121 8.83 -2.80 -3.78
CA ALA A 121 8.21 -1.53 -3.38
C ALA A 121 8.32 -0.49 -4.50
N LYS A 122 7.20 0.18 -4.76
CA LYS A 122 7.11 1.32 -5.69
C LYS A 122 7.53 2.60 -4.99
N LEU A 123 8.35 3.41 -5.65
CA LEU A 123 8.85 4.67 -5.12
C LEU A 123 8.62 5.82 -6.08
N ASP A 124 7.57 6.59 -5.80
CA ASP A 124 7.24 7.79 -6.53
C ASP A 124 8.14 8.94 -6.06
N THR A 125 8.87 9.56 -7.00
CA THR A 125 9.72 10.71 -6.74
C THR A 125 9.03 11.98 -7.18
N ALA A 126 8.92 12.96 -6.29
CA ALA A 126 8.26 14.24 -6.56
C ALA A 126 9.21 15.42 -6.29
N ILE A 127 8.88 16.56 -6.88
CA ILE A 127 9.54 17.83 -6.58
C ILE A 127 8.81 18.45 -5.41
N PHE A 128 9.54 18.75 -4.34
CA PHE A 128 9.06 19.48 -3.19
C PHE A 128 9.52 20.92 -3.28
N PHE A 129 8.60 21.85 -3.03
CA PHE A 129 8.86 23.28 -3.11
C PHE A 129 8.14 24.05 -2.01
N HIS A 130 8.81 25.07 -1.49
CA HIS A 130 8.29 25.90 -0.42
C HIS A 130 6.95 26.55 -0.82
N LYS A 131 6.02 26.74 0.11
CA LYS A 131 4.65 27.21 -0.13
C LYS A 131 4.55 28.58 -0.80
N THR A 132 5.62 29.38 -0.71
CA THR A 132 5.75 30.69 -1.38
C THR A 132 6.05 30.56 -2.87
N ILE A 133 6.41 29.37 -3.34
CA ILE A 133 6.68 29.07 -4.75
C ILE A 133 5.43 28.41 -5.33
N SER A 134 5.03 28.87 -6.51
CA SER A 134 3.90 28.34 -7.27
C SER A 134 4.34 28.04 -8.70
N GLY A 135 3.54 27.25 -9.42
CA GLY A 135 3.78 26.96 -10.83
C GLY A 135 4.77 25.81 -11.12
N ILE A 136 5.40 25.21 -10.10
CA ILE A 136 6.23 24.01 -10.29
C ILE A 136 5.34 22.79 -10.49
N ARG A 137 5.35 22.23 -11.70
CA ARG A 137 4.59 21.03 -12.08
C ARG A 137 5.51 19.90 -12.48
N ASP A 138 6.59 20.22 -13.20
CA ASP A 138 7.53 19.24 -13.69
C ASP A 138 8.99 19.72 -13.64
N VAL A 139 9.90 18.82 -14.01
CA VAL A 139 11.34 19.06 -14.03
C VAL A 139 11.75 20.26 -14.91
N GLY A 140 10.96 20.62 -15.93
CA GLY A 140 11.23 21.77 -16.78
C GLY A 140 11.10 23.10 -16.04
N ASP A 141 10.25 23.15 -15.02
CA ASP A 141 10.02 24.34 -14.17
C ASP A 141 11.15 24.56 -13.14
N LEU A 142 12.11 23.63 -13.04
CA LEU A 142 13.23 23.72 -12.10
C LEU A 142 14.37 24.62 -12.57
N ARG A 143 14.34 25.12 -13.81
CA ARG A 143 15.44 25.95 -14.34
C ARG A 143 15.55 27.26 -13.56
N GLY A 144 16.77 27.55 -13.10
CA GLY A 144 17.08 28.74 -12.29
C GLY A 144 16.76 28.59 -10.79
N PHE A 145 16.31 27.42 -10.35
CA PHE A 145 16.26 27.08 -8.94
C PHE A 145 17.52 26.28 -8.54
N THR A 146 18.00 26.50 -7.32
CA THR A 146 18.92 25.56 -6.68
C THR A 146 18.13 24.38 -6.12
N ILE A 147 18.39 23.17 -6.60
CA ILE A 147 17.64 21.96 -6.22
C ILE A 147 18.46 21.10 -5.27
N GLY A 148 17.91 20.84 -4.09
CA GLY A 148 18.44 19.85 -3.16
C GLY A 148 18.22 18.42 -3.66
N ALA A 149 19.26 17.60 -3.67
CA ALA A 149 19.18 16.18 -3.99
C ALA A 149 20.18 15.36 -3.16
N LYS A 150 19.87 14.09 -2.90
CA LYS A 150 20.78 13.20 -2.16
C LYS A 150 21.96 12.76 -3.03
N GLU A 151 23.15 12.82 -2.46
CA GLU A 151 24.38 12.33 -3.09
C GLU A 151 24.35 10.82 -3.30
N GLY A 152 24.96 10.33 -4.40
CA GLY A 152 24.98 8.90 -4.75
C GLY A 152 23.63 8.29 -5.17
N GLY A 153 22.54 9.06 -5.09
CA GLY A 153 21.20 8.66 -5.55
C GLY A 153 21.04 8.76 -7.07
N THR A 154 20.09 8.00 -7.62
CA THR A 154 19.76 8.03 -9.06
C THR A 154 19.16 9.36 -9.50
N THR A 155 18.59 10.12 -8.57
CA THR A 155 17.94 11.41 -8.83
C THR A 155 18.91 12.45 -9.40
N THR A 156 20.16 12.46 -8.93
CA THR A 156 21.17 13.42 -9.43
C THR A 156 21.51 13.19 -10.89
N ALA A 157 21.73 11.93 -11.29
CA ALA A 157 21.97 11.55 -12.68
C ALA A 157 20.72 11.79 -13.55
N TRP A 158 19.53 11.52 -13.00
CA TRP A 158 18.27 11.78 -13.69
C TRP A 158 18.07 13.27 -13.97
N LEU A 159 18.28 14.16 -12.97
CA LEU A 159 18.19 15.62 -13.15
C LEU A 159 19.22 16.12 -14.17
N ALA A 160 20.46 15.62 -14.12
CA ALA A 160 21.49 15.96 -15.09
C ALA A 160 21.06 15.56 -16.52
N SER A 161 20.45 14.38 -16.70
CA SER A 161 19.92 13.93 -18.00
C SER A 161 18.79 14.81 -18.56
N LYS A 162 18.12 15.57 -17.68
CA LYS A 162 17.06 16.53 -18.04
C LYS A 162 17.59 17.96 -18.26
N GLY A 163 18.91 18.16 -18.20
CA GLY A 163 19.54 19.46 -18.38
C GLY A 163 19.45 20.37 -17.15
N ILE A 164 19.23 19.79 -15.97
CA ILE A 164 19.22 20.52 -14.70
C ILE A 164 20.58 20.34 -14.03
N SER A 165 21.37 21.43 -14.01
CA SER A 165 22.75 21.44 -13.50
C SER A 165 22.91 22.11 -12.13
N GLU A 166 21.97 22.96 -11.72
CA GLU A 166 22.01 23.70 -10.44
C GLU A 166 21.60 22.82 -9.25
N LEU A 167 22.42 21.81 -8.96
CA LEU A 167 22.16 20.84 -7.89
C LEU A 167 23.01 21.13 -6.66
N ARG A 168 22.36 21.24 -5.50
CA ARG A 168 23.03 21.14 -4.21
C ARG A 168 22.89 19.71 -3.69
N LYS A 169 24.01 19.01 -3.60
CA LYS A 169 24.06 17.61 -3.15
C LYS A 169 24.18 17.55 -1.63
N TYR A 170 23.43 16.65 -1.02
CA TYR A 170 23.42 16.42 0.42
C TYR A 170 23.73 14.98 0.75
N PRO A 171 24.45 14.70 1.85
CA PRO A 171 24.82 13.34 2.22
C PRO A 171 23.61 12.48 2.63
N SER A 172 22.51 13.09 3.07
CA SER A 172 21.33 12.36 3.53
C SER A 172 20.04 13.13 3.29
N TYR A 173 18.89 12.44 3.36
CA TYR A 173 17.60 13.10 3.29
C TYR A 173 17.37 14.03 4.49
N GLU A 174 17.83 13.64 5.68
CA GLU A 174 17.78 14.56 6.83
C GLU A 174 18.57 15.86 6.60
N ALA A 175 19.73 15.78 5.94
CA ALA A 175 20.50 16.99 5.62
C ALA A 175 19.76 17.90 4.61
N ILE A 176 18.99 17.33 3.68
CA ILE A 176 18.11 18.11 2.78
C ILE A 176 17.03 18.82 3.58
N ILE A 177 16.38 18.11 4.51
CA ILE A 177 15.27 18.66 5.30
C ILE A 177 15.77 19.74 6.26
N HIS A 178 16.91 19.56 6.92
CA HIS A 178 17.53 20.61 7.73
C HIS A 178 17.94 21.84 6.91
N ALA A 179 18.46 21.66 5.69
CA ALA A 179 18.76 22.79 4.83
C ALA A 179 17.48 23.53 4.37
N ALA A 180 16.40 22.80 4.16
CA ALA A 180 15.09 23.37 3.86
C ALA A 180 14.49 24.13 5.07
N GLU A 181 14.66 23.59 6.28
CA GLU A 181 14.27 24.22 7.56
C GLU A 181 15.02 25.53 7.80
N ASN A 182 16.32 25.57 7.46
CA ASN A 182 17.18 26.75 7.58
C ASN A 182 17.06 27.73 6.40
N ASP A 183 16.05 27.58 5.52
CA ASP A 183 15.85 28.41 4.32
C ASP A 183 17.02 28.39 3.30
N GLU A 184 17.98 27.47 3.43
CA GLU A 184 19.14 27.37 2.54
C GLU A 184 18.77 26.84 1.15
N ILE A 185 17.71 26.03 1.09
CA ILE A 185 17.08 25.53 -0.13
C ILE A 185 15.58 25.67 -0.03
N ARG A 186 14.92 25.98 -1.15
CA ARG A 186 13.45 26.09 -1.22
C ARG A 186 12.82 25.06 -2.15
N VAL A 187 13.64 24.32 -2.89
CA VAL A 187 13.23 23.28 -3.81
C VAL A 187 14.15 22.08 -3.64
N PHE A 188 13.56 20.90 -3.50
CA PHE A 188 14.31 19.64 -3.47
C PHE A 188 13.52 18.54 -4.17
N ILE A 189 14.19 17.47 -4.55
CA ILE A 189 13.57 16.30 -5.16
C ILE A 189 13.86 15.07 -4.32
N MET A 190 12.81 14.31 -4.00
CA MET A 190 12.89 13.17 -3.10
C MET A 190 11.71 12.23 -3.35
N GLU A 191 11.87 10.96 -3.01
CA GLU A 191 10.76 10.02 -2.94
C GLU A 191 9.71 10.48 -1.93
N THR A 192 8.43 10.38 -2.30
CA THR A 192 7.33 10.97 -1.52
C THR A 192 7.22 10.38 -0.12
N ALA A 193 7.44 9.07 0.04
CA ALA A 193 7.36 8.41 1.34
C ALA A 193 8.39 8.93 2.37
N PRO A 194 9.72 8.93 2.08
CA PRO A 194 10.69 9.54 2.98
C PRO A 194 10.48 11.04 3.16
N ALA A 195 10.18 11.78 2.10
CA ALA A 195 9.97 13.22 2.17
C ALA A 195 8.81 13.57 3.12
N MET A 196 7.65 12.94 2.96
CA MET A 196 6.51 13.18 3.84
C MET A 196 6.82 12.78 5.28
N HIS A 197 7.46 11.63 5.50
CA HIS A 197 7.84 11.20 6.85
C HIS A 197 8.73 12.25 7.55
N LEU A 198 9.76 12.73 6.85
CA LEU A 198 10.69 13.70 7.41
C LEU A 198 10.05 15.08 7.58
N LEU A 199 9.27 15.56 6.60
CA LEU A 199 8.53 16.81 6.74
C LEU A 199 7.58 16.78 7.93
N PHE A 200 6.87 15.67 8.16
CA PHE A 200 6.04 15.50 9.36
C PHE A 200 6.87 15.49 10.65
N LYS A 201 7.99 14.78 10.66
CA LYS A 201 8.90 14.71 11.82
C LYS A 201 9.43 16.10 12.22
N HIS A 202 9.75 16.93 11.23
CA HIS A 202 10.25 18.30 11.42
C HIS A 202 9.14 19.36 11.42
N GLN A 203 7.86 18.97 11.43
CA GLN A 203 6.71 19.89 11.45
C GLN A 203 6.68 20.90 10.28
N MET A 204 7.20 20.48 9.12
CA MET A 204 7.29 21.26 7.89
C MET A 204 6.30 20.83 6.81
N GLU A 205 5.35 19.94 7.12
CA GLU A 205 4.39 19.39 6.14
C GLU A 205 3.49 20.46 5.51
N LYS A 206 3.33 21.62 6.17
CA LYS A 206 2.55 22.76 5.67
C LYS A 206 3.40 23.78 4.92
N GLU A 207 4.71 23.72 5.11
CA GLU A 207 5.67 24.65 4.51
C GLU A 207 6.05 24.23 3.08
N PHE A 208 5.95 22.93 2.78
CA PHE A 208 6.28 22.39 1.46
C PHE A 208 5.05 21.81 0.76
N ARG A 209 4.93 22.13 -0.53
CA ARG A 209 4.03 21.46 -1.47
C ARG A 209 4.86 20.52 -2.34
N PHE A 210 4.20 19.61 -3.04
CA PHE A 210 4.87 18.70 -3.96
C PHE A 210 4.12 18.56 -5.28
N SER A 211 4.88 18.27 -6.34
CA SER A 211 4.36 18.00 -7.68
C SER A 211 3.72 16.61 -7.77
N GLU A 212 3.08 16.30 -8.89
CA GLU A 212 2.86 14.90 -9.27
C GLU A 212 4.21 14.17 -9.40
N PRO A 213 4.23 12.82 -9.28
CA PRO A 213 5.45 12.04 -9.44
C PRO A 213 6.12 12.31 -10.79
N GLN A 214 7.40 12.67 -10.75
CA GLN A 214 8.22 12.92 -11.94
C GLN A 214 8.71 11.63 -12.58
N TYR A 215 8.97 10.63 -11.75
CA TYR A 215 9.27 9.26 -12.14
C TYR A 215 8.99 8.32 -10.98
N THR A 216 8.88 7.04 -11.31
CA THR A 216 8.69 5.96 -10.36
C THR A 216 9.89 5.02 -10.41
N GLY A 217 10.57 4.86 -9.27
CA GLY A 217 11.53 3.78 -9.04
C GLY A 217 10.89 2.55 -8.44
N HIS A 218 11.62 1.43 -8.45
CA HIS A 218 11.23 0.21 -7.76
C HIS A 218 12.40 -0.29 -6.92
N PHE A 219 12.15 -0.55 -5.64
CA PHE A 219 13.15 -1.20 -4.80
C PHE A 219 13.22 -2.70 -5.07
N HIS A 220 14.45 -3.17 -5.02
CA HIS A 220 14.85 -4.56 -5.09
C HIS A 220 15.84 -4.85 -3.95
N TRP A 221 16.03 -6.13 -3.68
CA TRP A 221 17.25 -6.61 -3.05
C TRP A 221 18.11 -7.25 -4.14
N ALA A 222 19.42 -7.31 -3.93
CA ALA A 222 20.33 -7.91 -4.89
C ALA A 222 21.49 -8.63 -4.20
N THR A 223 22.04 -9.60 -4.90
CA THR A 223 23.29 -10.28 -4.53
C THR A 223 24.38 -9.94 -5.54
N LYS A 224 25.63 -10.18 -5.19
CA LYS A 224 26.73 -10.09 -6.15
C LYS A 224 26.52 -11.10 -7.28
N LYS A 225 26.75 -10.66 -8.52
CA LYS A 225 26.51 -11.48 -9.70
C LYS A 225 27.31 -12.77 -9.68
N GLY A 226 26.67 -13.88 -10.03
CA GLY A 226 27.27 -15.21 -10.05
C GLY A 226 27.13 -15.97 -8.72
N ASN A 227 26.55 -15.37 -7.68
CA ASN A 227 26.22 -16.08 -6.44
C ASN A 227 24.76 -16.59 -6.47
N GLU A 228 24.48 -17.50 -7.41
CA GLU A 228 23.12 -18.02 -7.64
C GLU A 228 22.57 -18.80 -6.45
N GLU A 229 23.41 -19.53 -5.72
CA GLU A 229 23.00 -20.31 -4.56
C GLU A 229 22.46 -19.40 -3.46
N LEU A 230 23.21 -18.36 -3.09
CA LEU A 230 22.76 -17.37 -2.12
C LEU A 230 21.49 -16.66 -2.60
N HIS A 231 21.44 -16.27 -3.88
CA HIS A 231 20.28 -15.59 -4.43
C HIS A 231 19.00 -16.44 -4.29
N LYS A 232 19.10 -17.74 -4.60
CA LYS A 232 17.99 -18.70 -4.44
C LYS A 232 17.59 -18.86 -2.98
N ILE A 233 18.56 -18.96 -2.05
CA ILE A 233 18.29 -19.07 -0.61
C ILE A 233 17.52 -17.85 -0.09
N VAL A 234 17.97 -16.64 -0.47
CA VAL A 234 17.31 -15.39 -0.09
C VAL A 234 15.89 -15.31 -0.65
N ALA A 235 15.72 -15.63 -1.93
CA ALA A 235 14.41 -15.66 -2.59
C ALA A 235 13.46 -16.69 -1.95
N GLN A 236 13.93 -17.89 -1.64
CA GLN A 236 13.15 -18.92 -0.96
C GLN A 236 12.73 -18.50 0.44
N GLY A 237 13.59 -17.79 1.18
CA GLY A 237 13.21 -17.25 2.48
C GLY A 237 12.13 -16.18 2.39
N PHE A 238 12.18 -15.30 1.38
CA PHE A 238 11.11 -14.32 1.13
C PHE A 238 9.80 -14.98 0.71
N ALA A 239 9.86 -16.09 -0.03
CA ALA A 239 8.67 -16.86 -0.41
C ALA A 239 7.92 -17.49 0.78
N GLN A 240 8.56 -17.60 1.96
CA GLN A 240 7.91 -18.08 3.19
C GLN A 240 7.15 -16.98 3.95
N ILE A 241 7.28 -15.72 3.52
CA ILE A 241 6.59 -14.58 4.12
C ILE A 241 5.35 -14.29 3.28
N SER A 242 4.17 -14.45 3.86
CA SER A 242 2.91 -14.19 3.15
C SER A 242 2.71 -12.69 2.89
N GLU A 243 1.91 -12.36 1.88
CA GLU A 243 1.55 -10.97 1.57
C GLU A 243 0.85 -10.29 2.75
N ASP A 244 0.03 -11.02 3.52
CA ASP A 244 -0.61 -10.50 4.73
C ASP A 244 0.40 -10.12 5.82
N GLU A 245 1.45 -10.94 6.01
CA GLU A 245 2.52 -10.64 6.97
C GLU A 245 3.32 -9.40 6.55
N GLN A 246 3.64 -9.27 5.26
CA GLN A 246 4.32 -8.10 4.70
C GLN A 246 3.45 -6.85 4.88
N THR A 247 2.19 -6.92 4.45
CA THR A 247 1.22 -5.83 4.55
C THR A 247 1.01 -5.38 6.00
N LYS A 248 1.00 -6.32 6.96
CA LYS A 248 0.89 -5.99 8.38
C LYS A 248 2.08 -5.19 8.89
N ILE A 249 3.30 -5.55 8.47
CA ILE A 249 4.50 -4.78 8.80
C ILE A 249 4.44 -3.40 8.14
N GLU A 250 4.11 -3.34 6.85
CA GLU A 250 4.04 -2.07 6.11
C GLU A 250 3.01 -1.11 6.70
N LYS A 251 1.79 -1.57 6.98
CA LYS A 251 0.73 -0.77 7.60
C LYS A 251 1.13 -0.20 8.96
N ARG A 252 1.92 -0.94 9.75
CA ARG A 252 2.42 -0.45 11.04
C ARG A 252 3.31 0.79 10.89
N TRP A 253 4.09 0.85 9.81
CA TRP A 253 5.06 1.94 9.59
C TRP A 253 4.51 3.09 8.74
N ILE A 254 3.77 2.79 7.69
CA ILE A 254 3.21 3.78 6.76
C ILE A 254 1.93 4.40 7.33
N GLY A 255 1.28 3.71 8.30
CA GLY A 255 -0.06 4.04 8.74
C GLY A 255 -1.11 3.62 7.70
N ASN A 256 -2.37 3.96 7.94
CA ASN A 256 -3.41 3.79 6.94
C ASN A 256 -3.18 4.82 5.83
N THR A 257 -2.97 4.35 4.60
CA THR A 257 -2.70 5.15 3.40
C THR A 257 -3.66 6.33 3.28
N LEU A 258 -3.15 7.55 3.08
CA LEU A 258 -3.95 8.77 2.84
C LEU A 258 -4.92 8.66 1.64
N GLN A 259 -4.78 7.61 0.83
CA GLN A 259 -5.72 7.24 -0.22
C GLN A 259 -7.12 6.97 0.35
N ASN A 260 -7.22 6.29 1.50
CA ASN A 260 -8.49 6.04 2.18
C ASN A 260 -9.15 7.34 2.68
N ILE A 261 -8.36 8.36 3.07
CA ILE A 261 -8.92 9.63 3.56
C ILE A 261 -9.53 10.46 2.42
N LYS A 262 -8.93 10.41 1.22
CA LYS A 262 -9.53 11.03 0.02
C LYS A 262 -10.80 10.28 -0.38
N GLU A 263 -10.76 8.95 -0.45
CA GLU A 263 -11.93 8.13 -0.80
C GLU A 263 -13.08 8.30 0.19
N GLU A 264 -12.83 8.26 1.51
CA GLU A 264 -13.86 8.51 2.52
C GLU A 264 -14.49 9.90 2.40
N ARG A 265 -13.68 10.92 2.08
CA ARG A 265 -14.18 12.28 1.91
C ARG A 265 -15.08 12.40 0.68
N TYR A 266 -14.69 11.82 -0.45
CA TYR A 266 -15.51 11.80 -1.66
C TYR A 266 -16.78 10.97 -1.48
N VAL A 267 -16.69 9.79 -0.87
CA VAL A 267 -17.86 8.95 -0.53
C VAL A 267 -18.82 9.71 0.38
N ARG A 268 -18.32 10.40 1.40
CA ARG A 268 -19.15 11.23 2.28
C ARG A 268 -19.84 12.37 1.51
N TYR A 269 -19.14 13.08 0.64
CA TYR A 269 -19.76 14.13 -0.19
C TYR A 269 -20.83 13.55 -1.13
N THR A 270 -20.56 12.41 -1.77
CA THR A 270 -21.53 11.73 -2.63
C THR A 270 -22.78 11.32 -1.85
N ILE A 271 -22.63 10.80 -0.63
CA ILE A 271 -23.76 10.46 0.25
C ILE A 271 -24.57 11.72 0.61
N ILE A 272 -23.91 12.82 0.98
CA ILE A 272 -24.59 14.08 1.30
C ILE A 272 -25.39 14.59 0.09
N VAL A 273 -24.81 14.55 -1.11
CA VAL A 273 -25.49 14.97 -2.34
C VAL A 273 -26.69 14.08 -2.66
N LEU A 274 -26.55 12.76 -2.49
CA LEU A 274 -27.66 11.81 -2.71
C LEU A 274 -28.79 12.01 -1.70
N VAL A 275 -28.47 12.23 -0.42
CA VAL A 275 -29.48 12.50 0.63
C VAL A 275 -30.18 13.83 0.38
N ALA A 276 -29.43 14.89 0.06
CA ALA A 276 -29.99 16.20 -0.26
C ALA A 276 -30.88 16.14 -1.51
N GLY A 277 -30.44 15.43 -2.56
CA GLY A 277 -31.23 15.21 -3.77
C GLY A 277 -32.50 14.39 -3.51
N GLY A 278 -32.42 13.37 -2.66
CA GLY A 278 -33.57 12.57 -2.23
C GLY A 278 -34.59 13.39 -1.43
N LEU A 279 -34.14 14.20 -0.48
CA LEU A 279 -34.99 15.10 0.29
C LEU A 279 -35.68 16.14 -0.60
N LEU A 280 -34.95 16.73 -1.54
CA LEU A 280 -35.50 17.69 -2.50
C LEU A 280 -36.56 17.04 -3.40
N SER A 281 -36.27 15.84 -3.91
CA SER A 281 -37.19 15.07 -4.75
C SER A 281 -38.46 14.68 -3.96
N GLY A 282 -38.30 14.23 -2.71
CA GLY A 282 -39.41 13.94 -1.81
C GLY A 282 -40.27 15.17 -1.52
N ALA A 283 -39.66 16.32 -1.25
CA ALA A 283 -40.37 17.57 -1.04
C ALA A 283 -41.17 18.00 -2.28
N LEU A 284 -40.58 17.89 -3.49
CA LEU A 284 -41.26 18.19 -4.74
C LEU A 284 -42.44 17.24 -5.01
N LEU A 285 -42.29 15.95 -4.73
CA LEU A 285 -43.36 14.97 -4.85
C LEU A 285 -44.50 15.25 -3.85
N LEU A 286 -44.17 15.57 -2.60
CA LEU A 286 -45.14 15.98 -1.59
C LEU A 286 -45.89 17.24 -2.00
N LEU A 287 -45.18 18.24 -2.54
CA LEU A 287 -45.78 19.48 -3.02
C LEU A 287 -46.71 19.22 -4.20
N SER A 288 -46.27 18.44 -5.19
CA SER A 288 -47.07 18.01 -6.34
C SER A 288 -48.32 17.24 -5.90
N TRP A 289 -48.19 16.34 -4.92
CA TRP A 289 -49.31 15.59 -4.36
C TRP A 289 -50.30 16.49 -3.61
N MET A 290 -49.82 17.42 -2.79
CA MET A 290 -50.66 18.41 -2.09
C MET A 290 -51.39 19.33 -3.08
N LEU A 291 -50.71 19.80 -4.12
CA LEU A 291 -51.29 20.61 -5.19
C LEU A 291 -52.40 19.85 -5.93
N ARG A 292 -52.17 18.58 -6.29
CA ARG A 292 -53.19 17.73 -6.92
C ARG A 292 -54.41 17.56 -6.02
N ARG A 293 -54.21 17.32 -4.72
CA ARG A 293 -55.31 17.23 -3.75
C ARG A 293 -56.10 18.54 -3.64
N LYS A 294 -55.39 19.68 -3.59
CA LYS A 294 -56.03 21.01 -3.47
C LYS A 294 -56.81 21.37 -4.73
N ILE A 295 -56.27 21.07 -5.91
CA ILE A 295 -56.96 21.25 -7.19
C ILE A 295 -58.22 20.40 -7.20
N ALA A 296 -58.15 19.09 -6.92
CA ALA A 296 -59.31 18.20 -6.92
C ALA A 296 -60.46 18.71 -6.02
N HIS A 297 -60.14 19.25 -4.84
CA HIS A 297 -61.14 19.82 -3.95
C HIS A 297 -61.77 21.10 -4.53
N ARG A 298 -60.97 21.97 -5.16
CA ARG A 298 -61.48 23.20 -5.80
C ARG A 298 -62.30 22.88 -7.04
N THR A 299 -61.92 21.90 -7.86
CA THR A 299 -62.72 21.50 -9.02
C THR A 299 -64.07 20.92 -8.61
N ALA A 300 -64.15 20.18 -7.50
CA ALA A 300 -65.41 19.65 -6.98
C ALA A 300 -66.36 20.75 -6.45
N GLU A 301 -65.81 21.80 -5.83
CA GLU A 301 -66.56 22.97 -5.34
C GLU A 301 -67.06 23.84 -6.51
N LEU A 302 -66.21 24.04 -7.53
CA LEU A 302 -66.58 24.76 -8.76
C LEU A 302 -67.62 23.99 -9.59
N SER A 303 -67.53 22.65 -9.67
CA SER A 303 -68.52 21.87 -10.41
C SER A 303 -69.89 21.89 -9.74
N SER A 304 -69.95 21.78 -8.40
CA SER A 304 -71.22 21.80 -7.68
C SER A 304 -71.91 23.18 -7.74
N THR A 305 -71.14 24.27 -7.68
CA THR A 305 -71.67 25.63 -7.89
C THR A 305 -72.17 25.84 -9.30
N MET A 306 -71.45 25.36 -10.33
CA MET A 306 -71.93 25.41 -11.72
C MET A 306 -73.19 24.56 -11.94
N GLU A 307 -73.29 23.39 -11.31
CA GLU A 307 -74.48 22.54 -11.37
C GLU A 307 -75.68 23.20 -10.70
N ALA A 308 -75.49 23.81 -9.51
CA ALA A 308 -76.54 24.55 -8.81
C ALA A 308 -77.03 25.77 -9.63
N LEU A 309 -76.11 26.51 -10.26
CA LEU A 309 -76.45 27.65 -11.10
C LEU A 309 -77.25 27.20 -12.33
N ARG A 310 -76.82 26.13 -13.01
CA ARG A 310 -77.54 25.55 -14.15
C ARG A 310 -78.92 25.01 -13.77
N ALA A 311 -79.06 24.42 -12.58
CA ALA A 311 -80.35 23.96 -12.09
C ALA A 311 -81.31 25.15 -11.87
N SER A 312 -80.83 26.23 -11.26
CA SER A 312 -81.58 27.47 -11.08
C SER A 312 -81.95 28.14 -12.41
N GLU A 313 -81.04 28.17 -13.40
CA GLU A 313 -81.34 28.69 -14.74
C GLU A 313 -82.41 27.85 -15.46
N ARG A 314 -82.40 26.51 -15.30
CA ARG A 314 -83.43 25.63 -15.88
C ARG A 314 -84.78 25.83 -15.20
N GLU A 315 -84.79 25.94 -13.88
CA GLU A 315 -86.00 26.23 -13.11
C GLU A 315 -86.58 27.60 -13.51
N GLY A 316 -85.74 28.62 -13.63
CA GLY A 316 -86.13 29.93 -14.14
C GLY A 316 -86.69 29.89 -15.57
N ARG A 317 -86.08 29.11 -16.48
CA ARG A 317 -86.62 28.93 -17.84
C ARG A 317 -87.96 28.20 -17.86
N MET A 318 -88.14 27.14 -17.07
CA MET A 318 -89.41 26.42 -16.99
C MET A 318 -90.53 27.30 -16.44
N LEU A 319 -90.24 28.14 -15.44
CA LEU A 319 -91.20 29.12 -14.92
C LEU A 319 -91.57 30.18 -15.95
N PHE A 320 -90.59 30.64 -16.75
CA PHE A 320 -90.84 31.60 -17.83
C PHE A 320 -91.71 30.99 -18.95
N GLU A 321 -91.39 29.78 -19.41
CA GLU A 321 -92.17 29.06 -20.43
C GLU A 321 -93.59 28.69 -19.96
N ALA A 322 -93.80 28.43 -18.67
CA ALA A 322 -95.13 28.17 -18.10
C ALA A 322 -96.00 29.43 -17.93
N SER A 323 -95.40 30.63 -18.03
CA SER A 323 -96.07 31.92 -17.88
C SER A 323 -96.46 32.60 -19.20
N THR A 324 -96.17 31.94 -20.33
CA THR A 324 -96.49 32.41 -21.69
C THR A 324 -97.58 31.55 -22.31
#